data_AF-A0A1Y6IPX1-F1
#
_entry.id   AF-A0A1Y6IPX1-F1
#
_cell.length_a   1.000
_cell.length_b   1.000
_cell.length_c   1.000
_cell.angle_alpha   90.00
_cell.angle_beta   90.00
_cell.angle_gamma   90.00
#
_symmetry.space_group_name_H-M   'P 1'
#
loop_
_entity.id
_entity.type
_entity.pdbx_description
1 polymer ?
#
loop_
_entity_poly.entity_id
_entity_poly.type
_entity_poly.pdbx_seq_one_letter_code
_entity_poly.pdbx_strand_id
1 'polypeptide(L)'
;MNLSDNELCMELLNMELSVEARSIVAKDLLSGLFTEVSKDFFFISDVKITESDLKEVILNSWNEIVVKNSLIECIGDTTNTEYLSIVQNDVIQGKTLISIRFHSENDKYQFYIAVNHALADEDSLNEISSAIIDLTYLSKSKVFQRLSDQRLAYRNYIYQQKNAKNTSLLASDITDSAPIVISKTGPLSWDNTCNRSCISSPKILASKHQVYEAIINWLHGEDIIEEGNVICSSHNWRCDGEKTIGMQTGLVPIFLRGDSFHEDTSLEKLEKVNEVYKKLLNSCRGSELFINGATSRSLEPSKKGSWLFPVGIEIKSISKGVVEVLLEGCFRDTLKAKNSLNKLGSYLSDRGNYV
;
A
#
# COMPACT_ATOMS: atom_id res chain seq x y z
N MET A 1 -9.72 -9.31 -24.16
CA MET A 1 -8.63 -9.81 -23.29
C MET A 1 -7.59 -10.39 -24.21
N ASN A 2 -6.44 -9.72 -24.33
CA ASN A 2 -5.35 -10.21 -25.18
C ASN A 2 -4.61 -11.33 -24.43
N LEU A 3 -4.15 -12.34 -25.17
CA LEU A 3 -3.44 -13.49 -24.60
C LEU A 3 -2.12 -13.09 -23.89
N SER A 4 -1.54 -11.94 -24.23
CA SER A 4 -0.35 -11.35 -23.57
C SER A 4 -0.61 -10.93 -22.12
N ASP A 5 -1.82 -10.48 -21.80
CA ASP A 5 -2.15 -9.92 -20.48
C ASP A 5 -2.13 -11.02 -19.38
N ASN A 6 -2.25 -12.28 -19.80
CA ASN A 6 -2.18 -13.44 -18.92
C ASN A 6 -0.74 -13.91 -18.65
N GLU A 7 0.23 -13.63 -19.53
CA GLU A 7 1.57 -14.23 -19.41
C GLU A 7 2.29 -13.75 -18.13
N LEU A 8 2.28 -12.44 -17.85
CA LEU A 8 2.87 -11.89 -16.63
C LEU A 8 2.16 -12.37 -15.35
N CYS A 9 0.83 -12.47 -15.37
CA CYS A 9 0.09 -13.05 -14.25
C CYS A 9 0.49 -14.52 -14.02
N MET A 10 0.64 -15.31 -15.08
CA MET A 10 1.07 -16.70 -14.98
C MET A 10 2.50 -16.82 -14.45
N GLU A 11 3.41 -15.93 -14.86
CA GLU A 11 4.75 -15.86 -14.26
C GLU A 11 4.70 -15.56 -12.76
N LEU A 12 3.91 -14.56 -12.34
CA LEU A 12 3.72 -14.23 -10.93
C LEU A 12 3.11 -15.40 -10.14
N LEU A 13 2.12 -16.12 -10.69
CA LEU A 13 1.52 -17.28 -10.03
C LEU A 13 2.53 -18.41 -9.78
N ASN A 14 3.54 -18.55 -10.66
CA ASN A 14 4.61 -19.52 -10.54
C ASN A 14 5.73 -19.09 -9.58
N MET A 15 5.76 -17.82 -9.16
CA MET A 15 6.73 -17.32 -8.19
C MET A 15 6.40 -17.73 -6.75
N GLU A 16 7.43 -17.72 -5.90
CA GLU A 16 7.26 -17.84 -4.45
C GLU A 16 6.72 -16.52 -3.90
N LEU A 17 5.39 -16.43 -3.83
CA LEU A 17 4.67 -15.28 -3.28
C LEU A 17 3.95 -15.63 -1.97
N SER A 18 3.84 -14.62 -1.10
CA SER A 18 2.99 -14.66 0.10
C SER A 18 1.52 -14.83 -0.26
N VAL A 19 0.70 -15.20 0.72
CA VAL A 19 -0.73 -15.43 0.47
C VAL A 19 -1.44 -14.14 0.04
N GLU A 20 -1.04 -13.01 0.63
CA GLU A 20 -1.51 -11.67 0.32
C GLU A 20 -1.16 -11.30 -1.12
N ALA A 21 0.11 -11.47 -1.51
CA ALA A 21 0.59 -11.21 -2.87
C ALA A 21 -0.16 -12.05 -3.91
N ARG A 22 -0.38 -13.34 -3.65
CA ARG A 22 -1.17 -14.20 -4.56
C ARG A 22 -2.59 -13.70 -4.73
N SER A 23 -3.17 -13.11 -3.69
CA SER A 23 -4.50 -12.52 -3.80
C SER A 23 -4.53 -11.28 -4.68
N ILE A 24 -3.45 -10.48 -4.72
CA ILE A 24 -3.30 -9.38 -5.67
C ILE A 24 -3.22 -9.93 -7.09
N VAL A 25 -2.39 -10.95 -7.34
CA VAL A 25 -2.26 -11.57 -8.68
C VAL A 25 -3.61 -12.11 -9.17
N ALA A 26 -4.39 -12.77 -8.30
CA ALA A 26 -5.71 -13.27 -8.65
C ALA A 26 -6.69 -12.14 -8.98
N LYS A 27 -6.64 -11.03 -8.25
CA LYS A 27 -7.45 -9.84 -8.53
C LYS A 27 -7.05 -9.20 -9.86
N ASP A 28 -5.76 -9.00 -10.08
CA ASP A 28 -5.20 -8.38 -11.29
C ASP A 28 -5.58 -9.21 -12.55
N LEU A 29 -5.56 -10.54 -12.43
CA LEU A 29 -6.01 -11.45 -13.48
C LEU A 29 -7.50 -11.29 -13.81
N LEU A 30 -8.35 -11.09 -12.79
CA LEU A 30 -9.80 -10.92 -12.97
C LEU A 30 -10.18 -9.53 -13.48
N SER A 31 -9.49 -8.49 -13.03
CA SER A 31 -9.73 -7.11 -13.46
C SER A 31 -9.15 -6.81 -14.84
N GLY A 32 -8.10 -7.53 -15.25
CA GLY A 32 -7.30 -7.21 -16.43
C GLY A 32 -6.41 -5.96 -16.24
N LEU A 33 -6.28 -5.47 -15.00
CA LEU A 33 -5.46 -4.31 -14.64
C LEU A 33 -4.62 -4.66 -13.42
N PHE A 34 -3.32 -4.38 -13.52
CA PHE A 34 -2.38 -4.68 -12.46
C PHE A 34 -2.45 -3.61 -11.36
N THR A 35 -2.29 -4.06 -10.12
CA THR A 35 -2.13 -3.16 -8.98
C THR A 35 -0.65 -2.79 -8.86
N GLU A 36 -0.32 -1.51 -8.77
CA GLU A 36 1.07 -1.05 -8.64
C GLU A 36 1.35 -0.40 -7.29
N VAL A 37 2.61 -0.45 -6.86
CA VAL A 37 3.21 0.50 -5.91
C VAL A 37 4.31 1.28 -6.61
N SER A 38 4.45 2.56 -6.26
CA SER A 38 5.35 3.46 -6.98
C SER A 38 5.97 4.51 -6.07
N LYS A 39 7.14 5.02 -6.46
CA LYS A 39 7.91 6.03 -5.72
C LYS A 39 8.68 6.92 -6.69
N ASP A 40 8.73 8.21 -6.39
CA ASP A 40 9.71 9.15 -6.95
C ASP A 40 10.71 9.58 -5.87
N PHE A 41 11.98 9.71 -6.23
CA PHE A 41 13.01 10.21 -5.32
C PHE A 41 14.20 10.76 -6.07
N PHE A 42 15.00 11.59 -5.40
CA PHE A 42 16.24 12.14 -5.95
C PHE A 42 17.37 12.03 -4.93
N PHE A 43 18.60 12.03 -5.44
CA PHE A 43 19.82 12.15 -4.64
C PHE A 43 20.93 12.79 -5.48
N ILE A 44 22.01 13.24 -4.82
CA ILE A 44 23.17 13.83 -5.49
C ILE A 44 24.34 12.86 -5.37
N SER A 45 24.99 12.56 -6.50
CA SER A 45 26.17 11.73 -6.56
C SER A 45 26.97 11.97 -7.84
N ASP A 46 28.29 11.96 -7.70
CA ASP A 46 29.27 11.94 -8.79
C ASP A 46 29.48 10.53 -9.39
N VAL A 47 28.96 9.49 -8.73
CA VAL A 47 29.03 8.11 -9.20
C VAL A 47 27.96 7.86 -10.25
N LYS A 48 28.38 7.38 -11.43
CA LYS A 48 27.46 7.05 -12.51
C LYS A 48 26.63 5.80 -12.21
N ILE A 49 25.30 5.95 -12.12
CA ILE A 49 24.36 4.83 -12.09
C ILE A 49 23.96 4.45 -13.52
N THR A 50 24.03 3.15 -13.83
CA THR A 50 23.69 2.62 -15.16
C THR A 50 22.45 1.74 -15.12
N GLU A 51 21.80 1.53 -16.26
CA GLU A 51 20.71 0.55 -16.37
C GLU A 51 21.14 -0.86 -15.96
N SER A 52 22.40 -1.23 -16.21
CA SER A 52 22.96 -2.51 -15.78
C SER A 52 22.98 -2.64 -14.25
N ASP A 53 23.28 -1.56 -13.53
CA ASP A 53 23.27 -1.56 -12.07
C ASP A 53 21.86 -1.77 -11.52
N LEU A 54 20.87 -1.15 -12.17
CA LEU A 54 19.46 -1.30 -11.79
C LEU A 54 18.94 -2.71 -12.10
N LYS A 55 19.37 -3.33 -13.20
CA LYS A 55 19.07 -4.75 -13.49
C LYS A 55 19.64 -5.67 -12.42
N GLU A 56 20.86 -5.41 -11.95
CA GLU A 56 21.46 -6.18 -10.84
C GLU A 56 20.71 -5.95 -9.52
N VAL A 57 20.26 -4.73 -9.23
CA VAL A 57 19.39 -4.46 -8.07
C VAL A 57 18.13 -5.32 -8.15
N ILE A 58 17.43 -5.34 -9.29
CA ILE A 58 16.22 -6.15 -9.49
C ILE A 58 16.52 -7.65 -9.36
N LEU A 59 17.62 -8.11 -9.95
CA LEU A 59 18.02 -9.53 -9.91
C LEU A 59 18.21 -10.03 -8.47
N ASN A 60 18.94 -9.26 -7.67
CA ASN A 60 19.25 -9.59 -6.28
C ASN A 60 18.05 -9.40 -5.34
N SER A 61 17.12 -8.51 -5.72
CA SER A 61 15.88 -8.26 -4.98
C SER A 61 14.82 -9.35 -5.22
N TRP A 62 14.69 -9.83 -6.46
CA TRP A 62 13.67 -10.83 -6.83
C TRP A 62 14.21 -12.03 -7.57
N ASN A 63 14.47 -11.98 -8.88
CA ASN A 63 15.06 -13.07 -9.69
C ASN A 63 15.14 -12.66 -11.17
N GLU A 64 15.66 -13.56 -12.01
CA GLU A 64 15.77 -13.37 -13.46
C GLU A 64 14.43 -13.19 -14.19
N ILE A 65 13.33 -13.79 -13.71
CA ILE A 65 12.01 -13.63 -14.33
C ILE A 65 11.57 -12.17 -14.19
N VAL A 66 11.75 -11.58 -13.01
CA VAL A 66 11.42 -10.17 -12.78
C VAL A 66 12.33 -9.25 -13.60
N VAL A 67 13.62 -9.58 -13.75
CA VAL A 67 14.54 -8.80 -14.62
C VAL A 67 14.09 -8.84 -16.08
N LYS A 68 13.74 -10.01 -16.61
CA LYS A 68 13.27 -10.18 -18.00
C LYS A 68 12.01 -9.38 -18.29
N ASN A 69 11.17 -9.24 -17.27
CA ASN A 69 9.91 -8.52 -17.33
C ASN A 69 10.00 -7.14 -16.69
N SER A 70 11.18 -6.51 -16.71
CA SER A 70 11.40 -5.13 -16.25
C SER A 70 11.71 -4.20 -17.43
N LEU A 71 11.20 -2.99 -17.36
CA LEU A 71 11.53 -1.88 -18.26
C LEU A 71 12.39 -0.88 -17.49
N ILE A 72 13.63 -0.68 -17.91
CA ILE A 72 14.56 0.29 -17.32
C ILE A 72 15.06 1.20 -18.42
N GLU A 73 14.94 2.50 -18.23
CA GLU A 73 15.29 3.49 -19.24
C GLU A 73 15.95 4.73 -18.61
N CYS A 74 17.12 5.08 -19.13
CA CYS A 74 17.77 6.38 -18.88
C CYS A 74 17.13 7.44 -19.79
N ILE A 75 16.29 8.29 -19.22
CA ILE A 75 15.58 9.36 -19.95
C ILE A 75 16.47 10.60 -20.10
N GLY A 76 16.35 11.30 -21.24
CA GLY A 76 17.06 12.57 -21.49
C GLY A 76 16.44 13.78 -20.77
N ASP A 77 17.03 14.96 -20.95
CA ASP A 77 16.58 16.23 -20.33
C ASP A 77 15.15 16.57 -20.73
N THR A 78 14.20 16.12 -19.92
CA THR A 78 12.81 16.56 -19.96
C THR A 78 12.29 16.56 -18.53
N THR A 79 12.07 17.75 -18.01
CA THR A 79 11.37 17.99 -16.77
C THR A 79 9.89 17.69 -17.00
N ASN A 80 9.40 16.50 -16.63
CA ASN A 80 7.96 16.33 -16.58
C ASN A 80 7.49 15.29 -15.56
N THR A 81 6.46 15.69 -14.80
CA THR A 81 5.58 14.83 -13.99
C THR A 81 4.97 13.67 -14.79
N GLU A 82 5.04 13.71 -16.12
CA GLU A 82 4.62 12.64 -17.02
C GLU A 82 5.35 11.32 -16.75
N TYR A 83 6.63 11.33 -16.37
CA TYR A 83 7.40 10.08 -16.24
C TYR A 83 6.89 9.16 -15.13
N LEU A 84 6.41 9.71 -14.01
CA LEU A 84 5.79 8.92 -12.95
C LEU A 84 4.52 8.23 -13.48
N SER A 85 3.68 8.97 -14.20
CA SER A 85 2.47 8.42 -14.81
C SER A 85 2.79 7.37 -15.88
N ILE A 86 3.87 7.54 -16.66
CA ILE A 86 4.27 6.54 -17.66
C ILE A 86 4.75 5.26 -16.96
N VAL A 87 5.60 5.33 -15.92
CA VAL A 87 6.05 4.11 -15.22
C VAL A 87 4.89 3.38 -14.56
N GLN A 88 3.96 4.11 -13.93
CA GLN A 88 2.74 3.54 -13.35
C GLN A 88 1.88 2.86 -14.41
N ASN A 89 1.61 3.53 -15.53
CA ASN A 89 0.80 2.98 -16.61
C ASN A 89 1.42 1.73 -17.26
N ASP A 90 2.74 1.67 -17.39
CA ASP A 90 3.41 0.48 -17.93
C ASP A 90 3.17 -0.75 -17.05
N VAL A 91 3.14 -0.57 -15.73
CA VAL A 91 2.80 -1.65 -14.79
C VAL A 91 1.30 -1.94 -14.78
N ILE A 92 0.44 -0.92 -14.62
CA ILE A 92 -1.03 -1.05 -14.53
C ILE A 92 -1.61 -1.78 -15.75
N GLN A 93 -1.09 -1.48 -16.94
CA GLN A 93 -1.52 -2.10 -18.20
C GLN A 93 -0.87 -3.48 -18.45
N GLY A 94 -0.12 -4.02 -17.49
CA GLY A 94 0.51 -5.34 -17.61
C GLY A 94 1.59 -5.41 -18.69
N LYS A 95 2.25 -4.29 -19.04
CA LYS A 95 3.38 -4.33 -20.00
C LYS A 95 4.66 -4.84 -19.36
N THR A 96 4.81 -4.65 -18.05
CA THR A 96 6.01 -5.01 -17.29
C THR A 96 5.66 -5.19 -15.81
N LEU A 97 6.44 -6.00 -15.09
CA LEU A 97 6.34 -6.15 -13.64
C LEU A 97 7.01 -5.00 -12.89
N ILE A 98 8.03 -4.36 -13.49
CA ILE A 98 8.79 -3.26 -12.90
C ILE A 98 9.12 -2.24 -14.00
N SER A 99 8.74 -0.98 -13.80
CA SER A 99 9.13 0.12 -14.67
C SER A 99 9.97 1.14 -13.90
N ILE A 100 11.20 1.38 -14.37
CA ILE A 100 12.14 2.35 -13.80
C ILE A 100 12.56 3.33 -14.89
N ARG A 101 12.35 4.62 -14.63
CA ARG A 101 12.91 5.70 -15.45
C ARG A 101 13.75 6.61 -14.59
N PHE A 102 14.88 7.04 -15.10
CA PHE A 102 15.76 7.95 -14.38
C PHE A 102 16.54 8.87 -15.31
N HIS A 103 16.87 10.07 -14.84
CA HIS A 103 17.81 10.98 -15.49
C HIS A 103 18.86 11.45 -14.49
N SER A 104 19.96 11.99 -15.01
CA SER A 104 21.00 12.64 -14.24
C SER A 104 21.34 13.98 -14.89
N GLU A 105 21.25 15.06 -14.12
CA GLU A 105 21.65 16.40 -14.52
C GLU A 105 22.49 17.01 -13.41
N ASN A 106 23.71 17.48 -13.71
CA ASN A 106 24.62 18.13 -12.73
C ASN A 106 24.78 17.29 -11.43
N ASP A 107 25.11 16.00 -11.57
CA ASP A 107 25.25 15.03 -10.46
C ASP A 107 23.97 14.78 -9.65
N LYS A 108 22.83 15.38 -10.02
CA LYS A 108 21.53 15.09 -9.41
C LYS A 108 20.84 13.99 -10.19
N TYR A 109 20.56 12.89 -9.52
CA TYR A 109 19.73 11.81 -10.04
C TYR A 109 18.28 12.00 -9.63
N GLN A 110 17.36 11.77 -10.56
CA GLN A 110 15.93 11.68 -10.29
C GLN A 110 15.41 10.35 -10.82
N PHE A 111 14.74 9.60 -9.96
CA PHE A 111 14.17 8.29 -10.24
C PHE A 111 12.64 8.31 -10.15
N TYR A 112 12.02 7.52 -11.02
CA TYR A 112 10.61 7.16 -11.01
C TYR A 112 10.51 5.65 -11.11
N ILE A 113 9.90 5.01 -10.11
CA ILE A 113 9.80 3.55 -10.02
C ILE A 113 8.33 3.18 -9.83
N ALA A 114 7.86 2.20 -10.61
CA ALA A 114 6.62 1.48 -10.36
C ALA A 114 6.89 -0.03 -10.38
N VAL A 115 6.27 -0.77 -9.47
CA VAL A 115 6.42 -2.21 -9.31
C VAL A 115 5.02 -2.83 -9.13
N ASN A 116 4.77 -3.99 -9.74
CA ASN A 116 3.54 -4.74 -9.46
C ASN A 116 3.44 -5.04 -7.96
N HIS A 117 2.30 -4.75 -7.35
CA HIS A 117 2.12 -4.78 -5.91
C HIS A 117 2.28 -6.19 -5.31
N ALA A 118 2.09 -7.26 -6.09
CA ALA A 118 2.37 -8.62 -5.63
C ALA A 118 3.87 -8.85 -5.35
N LEU A 119 4.76 -8.06 -5.96
CA LEU A 119 6.22 -8.15 -5.76
C LEU A 119 6.72 -7.23 -4.63
N ALA A 120 6.00 -6.15 -4.33
CA ALA A 120 6.48 -5.10 -3.44
C ALA A 120 5.33 -4.35 -2.75
N ASP A 121 5.57 -3.94 -1.52
CA ASP A 121 4.83 -2.89 -0.82
C ASP A 121 5.72 -1.65 -0.62
N GLU A 122 5.22 -0.65 0.11
CA GLU A 122 5.90 0.63 0.32
C GLU A 122 7.26 0.46 1.04
N ASP A 123 7.38 -0.49 1.98
CA ASP A 123 8.66 -0.78 2.64
C ASP A 123 9.67 -1.42 1.68
N SER A 124 9.21 -2.32 0.81
CA SER A 124 10.05 -2.89 -0.23
C SER A 124 10.59 -1.79 -1.16
N LEU A 125 9.75 -0.82 -1.56
CA LEU A 125 10.19 0.33 -2.35
C LEU A 125 11.20 1.21 -1.61
N ASN A 126 11.06 1.37 -0.29
CA ASN A 126 12.03 2.06 0.53
C ASN A 126 13.40 1.37 0.48
N GLU A 127 13.44 0.04 0.68
CA GLU A 127 14.69 -0.73 0.61
C GLU A 127 15.33 -0.70 -0.79
N ILE A 128 14.52 -0.76 -1.86
CA ILE A 128 15.01 -0.60 -3.25
C ILE A 128 15.61 0.79 -3.46
N SER A 129 14.90 1.85 -3.05
CA SER A 129 15.42 3.22 -3.19
C SER A 129 16.72 3.43 -2.41
N SER A 130 16.81 2.89 -1.19
CA SER A 130 18.04 2.90 -0.38
C SER A 130 19.16 2.12 -1.04
N ALA A 131 18.88 0.96 -1.65
CA ALA A 131 19.88 0.19 -2.37
C ALA A 131 20.43 0.94 -3.59
N ILE A 132 19.59 1.62 -4.36
CA ILE A 132 20.03 2.44 -5.51
C ILE A 132 20.94 3.57 -5.02
N ILE A 133 20.56 4.27 -3.93
CA ILE A 133 21.38 5.32 -3.32
C ILE A 133 22.72 4.74 -2.83
N ASP A 134 22.69 3.59 -2.16
CA ASP A 134 23.88 2.98 -1.57
C ASP A 134 24.90 2.49 -2.61
N LEU A 135 24.51 2.27 -3.87
CA LEU A 135 25.46 2.01 -4.95
C LEU A 135 26.49 3.13 -5.15
N THR A 136 26.20 4.33 -4.64
CA THR A 136 27.09 5.50 -4.70
C THR A 136 28.06 5.60 -3.52
N TYR A 137 27.75 4.92 -2.41
CA TYR A 137 28.52 5.04 -1.15
C TYR A 137 29.19 3.73 -0.72
N LEU A 138 28.70 2.59 -1.20
CA LEU A 138 29.14 1.26 -0.82
C LEU A 138 29.61 0.46 -2.04
N SER A 139 30.38 -0.61 -1.80
CA SER A 139 30.71 -1.54 -2.88
C SER A 139 29.44 -2.24 -3.38
N LYS A 140 29.32 -2.40 -4.70
CA LYS A 140 28.20 -3.10 -5.34
C LYS A 140 27.94 -4.48 -4.72
N SER A 141 29.00 -5.22 -4.43
CA SER A 141 28.93 -6.53 -3.76
C SER A 141 28.21 -6.48 -2.40
N LYS A 142 28.44 -5.43 -1.60
CA LYS A 142 27.81 -5.27 -0.29
C LYS A 142 26.32 -4.95 -0.43
N VAL A 143 25.97 -4.10 -1.40
CA VAL A 143 24.57 -3.76 -1.70
C VAL A 143 23.82 -4.99 -2.18
N PHE A 144 24.38 -5.74 -3.14
CA PHE A 144 23.73 -6.93 -3.71
C PHE A 144 23.62 -8.09 -2.72
N GLN A 145 24.62 -8.29 -1.85
CA GLN A 145 24.50 -9.26 -0.76
C GLN A 145 23.36 -8.90 0.19
N ARG A 146 23.26 -7.61 0.59
CA ARG A 146 22.15 -7.15 1.44
C ARG A 146 20.79 -7.42 0.80
N LEU A 147 20.61 -7.10 -0.48
CA LEU A 147 19.36 -7.36 -1.21
C LEU A 147 19.02 -8.87 -1.22
N SER A 148 20.03 -9.72 -1.42
CA SER A 148 19.87 -11.17 -1.37
C SER A 148 19.44 -11.67 0.01
N ASP A 149 20.00 -11.12 1.09
CA ASP A 149 19.63 -11.45 2.46
C ASP A 149 18.19 -11.01 2.77
N GLN A 150 17.79 -9.82 2.31
CA GLN A 150 16.42 -9.30 2.44
C GLN A 150 15.40 -10.15 1.68
N ARG A 151 15.77 -10.63 0.48
CA ARG A 151 14.97 -11.60 -0.30
C ARG A 151 14.85 -12.94 0.42
N LEU A 152 15.91 -13.41 1.07
CA LEU A 152 15.88 -14.65 1.87
C LEU A 152 14.95 -14.51 3.08
N ALA A 153 14.95 -13.35 3.75
CA ALA A 153 14.02 -13.05 4.84
C ALA A 153 12.55 -13.11 4.37
N TYR A 154 12.23 -12.54 3.21
CA TYR A 154 10.90 -12.67 2.63
C TYR A 154 10.50 -14.12 2.32
N ARG A 155 11.44 -14.94 1.81
CA ARG A 155 11.21 -16.39 1.61
C ARG A 155 10.92 -17.11 2.93
N ASN A 156 11.62 -16.75 4.00
CA ASN A 156 11.36 -17.30 5.33
C ASN A 156 9.95 -16.93 5.82
N TYR A 157 9.49 -15.71 5.58
CA TYR A 157 8.11 -15.31 5.86
C TYR A 157 7.09 -16.17 5.09
N ILE A 158 7.28 -16.38 3.78
CA ILE A 158 6.41 -17.26 2.99
C ILE A 158 6.42 -18.69 3.55
N TYR A 159 7.60 -19.20 3.92
CA TYR A 159 7.75 -20.53 4.51
C TYR A 159 7.01 -20.63 5.85
N GLN A 160 7.11 -19.62 6.72
CA GLN A 160 6.37 -19.56 7.97
C GLN A 160 4.85 -19.54 7.73
N GLN A 161 4.37 -18.79 6.73
CA GLN A 161 2.95 -18.79 6.38
C GLN A 161 2.44 -20.19 5.98
N LYS A 162 3.23 -20.94 5.20
CA LYS A 162 2.89 -22.30 4.75
C LYS A 162 2.88 -23.34 5.87
N ASN A 163 3.76 -23.18 6.87
CA ASN A 163 3.92 -24.16 7.96
C ASN A 163 3.19 -23.80 9.24
N ALA A 164 2.71 -22.56 9.37
CA ALA A 164 1.87 -22.17 10.49
C ALA A 164 0.63 -23.08 10.52
N LYS A 165 0.43 -23.78 11.65
CA LYS A 165 -0.83 -24.47 11.89
C LYS A 165 -1.91 -23.40 11.95
N ASN A 166 -2.99 -23.61 11.20
CA ASN A 166 -4.20 -22.80 11.34
C ASN A 166 -4.82 -23.15 12.70
N THR A 167 -4.30 -22.57 13.77
CA THR A 167 -4.85 -22.68 15.11
C THR A 167 -6.09 -21.81 15.14
N SER A 168 -7.20 -22.42 14.70
CA SER A 168 -8.56 -21.89 14.82
C SER A 168 -8.78 -21.25 16.18
N LEU A 169 -9.01 -19.94 16.22
CA LEU A 169 -9.52 -19.25 17.39
C LEU A 169 -10.71 -18.37 16.97
N LEU A 170 -11.92 -18.83 17.33
CA LEU A 170 -13.11 -18.00 17.59
C LEU A 170 -13.67 -17.16 16.42
N ALA A 171 -13.90 -17.80 15.26
CA ALA A 171 -14.82 -17.24 14.27
C ALA A 171 -16.29 -17.14 14.76
N SER A 172 -16.60 -17.64 15.97
CA SER A 172 -17.94 -17.64 16.56
C SER A 172 -18.47 -16.26 16.90
N ASP A 173 -17.58 -15.26 17.05
CA ASP A 173 -17.95 -13.97 17.61
C ASP A 173 -18.15 -12.90 16.52
N ILE A 174 -17.77 -13.20 15.27
CA ILE A 174 -17.94 -12.30 14.12
C ILE A 174 -19.28 -12.60 13.44
N THR A 175 -20.37 -12.08 14.00
CA THR A 175 -21.72 -12.14 13.39
C THR A 175 -22.06 -10.80 12.73
N ASP A 176 -22.62 -10.84 11.50
CA ASP A 176 -23.03 -9.68 10.70
C ASP A 176 -21.92 -8.69 10.32
N SER A 177 -21.00 -9.11 9.45
CA SER A 177 -20.03 -8.22 8.79
C SER A 177 -20.56 -7.70 7.47
N ALA A 178 -20.82 -6.39 7.38
CA ALA A 178 -21.24 -5.71 6.15
C ALA A 178 -20.22 -4.62 5.76
N PRO A 179 -19.90 -4.51 4.45
CA PRO A 179 -19.02 -3.46 3.94
C PRO A 179 -19.59 -2.08 4.28
N ILE A 180 -18.72 -1.12 4.59
CA ILE A 180 -19.15 0.27 4.75
C ILE A 180 -19.54 0.87 3.41
N VAL A 181 -20.71 1.52 3.40
CA VAL A 181 -21.16 2.38 2.31
C VAL A 181 -21.24 3.81 2.84
N ILE A 182 -20.62 4.73 2.13
CA ILE A 182 -20.56 6.14 2.50
C ILE A 182 -21.87 6.82 2.11
N SER A 183 -22.41 7.65 3.01
CA SER A 183 -23.62 8.42 2.76
C SER A 183 -23.48 9.29 1.51
N LYS A 184 -24.52 9.25 0.67
CA LYS A 184 -24.58 10.05 -0.56
C LYS A 184 -24.74 11.54 -0.30
N THR A 185 -25.22 11.90 0.89
CA THR A 185 -25.41 13.29 1.33
C THR A 185 -24.36 13.73 2.36
N GLY A 186 -23.59 12.79 2.89
CA GLY A 186 -22.57 13.01 3.91
C GLY A 186 -21.36 13.84 3.44
N PRO A 187 -20.49 14.24 4.38
CA PRO A 187 -19.26 14.98 4.07
C PRO A 187 -18.26 14.24 3.18
N LEU A 188 -18.23 12.91 3.24
CA LEU A 188 -17.35 12.07 2.43
C LEU A 188 -18.03 11.54 1.16
N SER A 189 -19.24 12.02 0.84
CA SER A 189 -19.94 11.62 -0.37
C SER A 189 -19.06 11.77 -1.61
N TRP A 190 -19.07 10.73 -2.45
CA TRP A 190 -18.14 10.60 -3.56
C TRP A 190 -18.85 10.27 -4.87
N ASP A 191 -18.17 10.49 -5.99
CA ASP A 191 -18.64 10.17 -7.33
C ASP A 191 -17.45 9.91 -8.26
N ASN A 192 -17.47 8.82 -9.01
CA ASN A 192 -16.40 8.48 -9.96
C ASN A 192 -16.22 9.51 -11.08
N THR A 193 -17.20 10.41 -11.29
CA THR A 193 -17.10 11.51 -12.27
C THR A 193 -16.39 12.74 -11.72
N CYS A 194 -16.19 12.84 -10.40
CA CYS A 194 -15.46 13.94 -9.78
C CYS A 194 -13.94 13.74 -9.89
N ASN A 195 -13.19 14.84 -9.90
CA ASN A 195 -11.74 14.78 -9.79
C ASN A 195 -11.35 14.24 -8.41
N ARG A 196 -10.41 13.28 -8.40
CA ARG A 196 -9.82 12.81 -7.14
C ARG A 196 -9.07 13.96 -6.48
N SER A 197 -9.33 14.19 -5.21
CA SER A 197 -8.70 15.24 -4.41
C SER A 197 -8.11 14.65 -3.14
N CYS A 198 -7.08 15.32 -2.63
CA CYS A 198 -6.43 15.00 -1.37
C CYS A 198 -6.61 16.18 -0.42
N ILE A 199 -7.05 15.89 0.79
CA ILE A 199 -7.29 16.87 1.84
C ILE A 199 -6.51 16.41 3.06
N SER A 200 -5.61 17.25 3.57
CA SER A 200 -4.88 16.95 4.80
C SER A 200 -5.20 17.94 5.90
N SER A 201 -5.11 17.47 7.15
CA SER A 201 -5.27 18.30 8.34
C SER A 201 -4.33 17.78 9.44
N PRO A 202 -3.38 18.59 9.93
CA PRO A 202 -2.54 18.21 11.06
C PRO A 202 -3.39 18.18 12.34
N LYS A 203 -3.14 17.19 13.18
CA LYS A 203 -3.82 16.95 14.47
C LYS A 203 -2.78 16.78 15.57
N ILE A 204 -3.03 17.40 16.70
CA ILE A 204 -2.24 17.22 17.92
C ILE A 204 -2.86 16.03 18.66
N LEU A 205 -2.26 14.85 18.51
CA LEU A 205 -2.73 13.58 19.07
C LEU A 205 -1.53 12.85 19.68
N ALA A 206 -1.66 12.39 20.93
CA ALA A 206 -0.53 11.86 21.67
C ALA A 206 -0.11 10.46 21.21
N SER A 207 -1.00 9.68 20.58
CA SER A 207 -0.71 8.32 20.11
C SER A 207 -1.50 7.91 18.87
N LYS A 208 -0.97 6.95 18.08
CA LYS A 208 -1.66 6.33 16.93
C LYS A 208 -3.05 5.80 17.32
N HIS A 209 -3.17 5.16 18.49
CA HIS A 209 -4.43 4.63 19.00
C HIS A 209 -5.51 5.70 19.15
N GLN A 210 -5.17 6.86 19.74
CA GLN A 210 -6.12 7.99 19.86
C GLN A 210 -6.58 8.52 18.50
N VAL A 211 -5.71 8.48 17.47
CA VAL A 211 -6.10 8.85 16.10
C VAL A 211 -7.16 7.90 15.56
N TYR A 212 -6.95 6.59 15.73
CA TYR A 212 -7.93 5.59 15.30
C TYR A 212 -9.25 5.75 16.03
N GLU A 213 -9.24 5.91 17.36
CA GLU A 213 -10.47 6.15 18.12
C GLU A 213 -11.22 7.41 17.64
N ALA A 214 -10.51 8.53 17.43
CA ALA A 214 -11.11 9.75 16.93
C ALA A 214 -11.71 9.57 15.53
N ILE A 215 -11.01 8.83 14.64
CA ILE A 215 -11.52 8.52 13.29
C ILE A 215 -12.79 7.69 13.40
N ILE A 216 -12.80 6.62 14.19
CA ILE A 216 -13.98 5.76 14.35
C ILE A 216 -15.18 6.55 14.90
N ASN A 217 -14.96 7.38 15.93
CA ASN A 217 -16.00 8.25 16.48
C ASN A 217 -16.49 9.29 15.46
N TRP A 218 -15.59 9.86 14.67
CA TRP A 218 -15.93 10.79 13.60
C TRP A 218 -16.76 10.15 12.50
N LEU A 219 -16.43 8.91 12.10
CA LEU A 219 -17.16 8.14 11.10
C LEU A 219 -18.58 7.78 11.54
N HIS A 220 -18.80 7.50 12.83
CA HIS A 220 -20.15 7.38 13.41
C HIS A 220 -20.90 8.72 13.47
N GLY A 221 -20.18 9.84 13.31
CA GLY A 221 -20.73 11.18 13.28
C GLY A 221 -21.07 11.67 11.87
N GLU A 222 -21.56 12.92 11.82
CA GLU A 222 -21.80 13.73 10.62
C GLU A 222 -22.50 13.06 9.42
N ASP A 223 -23.27 11.99 9.64
CA ASP A 223 -23.92 11.25 8.54
C ASP A 223 -22.88 10.78 7.49
N ILE A 224 -21.72 10.28 7.93
CA ILE A 224 -20.67 9.81 7.01
C ILE A 224 -20.99 8.41 6.45
N ILE A 225 -21.53 7.54 7.30
CA ILE A 225 -21.82 6.15 6.94
C ILE A 225 -23.33 5.97 6.77
N GLU A 226 -23.74 5.46 5.61
CA GLU A 226 -25.13 5.07 5.34
C GLU A 226 -25.43 3.69 5.94
N GLU A 227 -24.55 2.72 5.65
CA GLU A 227 -24.71 1.33 6.07
C GLU A 227 -23.36 0.63 6.24
N GLY A 228 -23.39 -0.53 6.90
CA GLY A 228 -22.22 -1.36 7.15
C GLY A 228 -21.57 -1.14 8.51
N ASN A 229 -20.60 -1.98 8.81
CA ASN A 229 -19.85 -1.94 10.08
C ASN A 229 -18.38 -2.35 9.95
N VAL A 230 -17.92 -2.71 8.74
CA VAL A 230 -16.54 -3.15 8.48
C VAL A 230 -15.83 -2.20 7.53
N ILE A 231 -14.82 -1.53 8.07
CA ILE A 231 -13.84 -0.76 7.29
C ILE A 231 -12.68 -1.69 6.94
N CYS A 232 -12.13 -1.52 5.75
CA CYS A 232 -10.92 -2.22 5.36
C CYS A 232 -9.67 -1.45 5.79
N SER A 233 -8.68 -2.17 6.33
CA SER A 233 -7.37 -1.60 6.63
C SER A 233 -6.26 -2.52 6.16
N SER A 234 -5.07 -1.95 5.98
CA SER A 234 -3.84 -2.70 5.75
C SER A 234 -3.05 -2.87 7.05
N HIS A 235 -2.37 -4.01 7.17
CA HIS A 235 -1.39 -4.26 8.23
C HIS A 235 -0.07 -4.72 7.62
N ASN A 236 1.06 -4.28 8.17
CA ASN A 236 2.41 -4.70 7.77
C ASN A 236 2.87 -5.84 8.69
N TRP A 237 3.14 -7.02 8.14
CA TRP A 237 3.54 -8.20 8.90
C TRP A 237 5.05 -8.32 9.14
N ARG A 238 5.84 -7.31 8.77
CA ARG A 238 7.26 -7.22 9.14
C ARG A 238 7.41 -7.05 10.65
N CYS A 239 8.39 -7.72 11.23
CA CYS A 239 8.80 -7.42 12.59
C CYS A 239 9.43 -6.01 12.66
N ASP A 240 9.35 -5.37 13.83
CA ASP A 240 9.96 -4.06 14.04
C ASP A 240 11.47 -4.07 13.69
N GLY A 241 11.85 -3.23 12.74
CA GLY A 241 13.23 -3.12 12.25
C GLY A 241 13.66 -4.18 11.24
N GLU A 242 12.77 -5.12 10.89
CA GLU A 242 13.02 -6.10 9.83
C GLU A 242 13.04 -5.43 8.46
N LYS A 243 14.08 -5.70 7.68
CA LYS A 243 14.22 -5.22 6.30
C LYS A 243 14.07 -6.40 5.36
N THR A 244 13.07 -6.35 4.48
CA THR A 244 12.76 -7.42 3.54
C THR A 244 12.32 -6.82 2.20
N ILE A 245 12.48 -7.60 1.13
CA ILE A 245 11.95 -7.24 -0.20
C ILE A 245 10.92 -8.29 -0.60
N GLY A 246 9.68 -7.84 -0.75
CA GLY A 246 8.52 -8.68 -1.02
C GLY A 246 7.29 -8.13 -0.31
N MET A 247 6.09 -8.34 -0.86
CA MET A 247 4.85 -7.85 -0.25
C MET A 247 4.54 -8.62 1.05
N GLN A 248 4.54 -7.91 2.18
CA GLN A 248 4.14 -8.41 3.50
C GLN A 248 3.02 -7.56 4.13
N THR A 249 2.30 -6.81 3.30
CA THR A 249 1.07 -6.11 3.72
C THR A 249 -0.15 -6.95 3.41
N GLY A 250 -1.06 -7.12 4.37
CA GLY A 250 -2.32 -7.85 4.19
C GLY A 250 -3.53 -7.06 4.69
N LEU A 251 -4.73 -7.50 4.34
CA LEU A 251 -5.96 -6.85 4.78
C LEU A 251 -6.37 -7.32 6.16
N VAL A 252 -6.80 -6.37 6.97
CA VAL A 252 -7.42 -6.58 8.29
C VAL A 252 -8.70 -5.75 8.38
N PRO A 253 -9.72 -6.24 9.11
CA PRO A 253 -10.96 -5.50 9.33
C PRO A 253 -10.81 -4.52 10.49
N ILE A 254 -11.47 -3.37 10.37
CA ILE A 254 -11.75 -2.49 11.51
C ILE A 254 -13.26 -2.47 11.71
N PHE A 255 -13.70 -2.90 12.89
CA PHE A 255 -15.12 -2.95 13.22
C PHE A 255 -15.56 -1.67 13.91
N LEU A 256 -16.68 -1.12 13.43
CA LEU A 256 -17.27 0.08 14.02
C LEU A 256 -18.04 -0.18 15.31
N ARG A 257 -18.45 -1.44 15.56
CA ARG A 257 -19.30 -1.82 16.70
C ARG A 257 -18.51 -2.28 17.93
N GLY A 258 -17.20 -2.07 17.94
CA GLY A 258 -16.32 -2.41 19.07
C GLY A 258 -15.79 -3.84 19.07
N ASP A 259 -16.10 -4.64 18.04
CA ASP A 259 -15.45 -5.94 17.83
C ASP A 259 -13.96 -5.74 17.50
N SER A 260 -13.13 -6.72 17.84
CA SER A 260 -11.69 -6.67 17.63
C SER A 260 -11.20 -7.86 16.83
N PHE A 261 -10.33 -7.57 15.86
CA PHE A 261 -9.63 -8.59 15.10
C PHE A 261 -8.36 -8.98 15.86
N HIS A 262 -8.30 -10.21 16.36
CA HIS A 262 -7.20 -10.71 17.20
C HIS A 262 -6.28 -11.70 16.49
N GLU A 263 -6.37 -11.78 15.16
CA GLU A 263 -5.60 -12.75 14.40
C GLU A 263 -4.19 -12.24 14.12
N ASP A 264 -3.20 -13.10 14.35
CA ASP A 264 -1.79 -12.83 14.04
C ASP A 264 -1.48 -12.99 12.54
N THR A 265 -2.49 -12.86 11.68
CA THR A 265 -2.32 -13.00 10.22
C THR A 265 -3.41 -12.30 9.42
N SER A 266 -3.22 -12.25 8.10
CA SER A 266 -4.09 -11.54 7.17
C SER A 266 -5.41 -12.27 6.92
N LEU A 267 -6.44 -11.51 6.52
CA LEU A 267 -7.69 -12.07 6.05
C LEU A 267 -7.51 -12.96 4.81
N GLU A 268 -6.57 -12.62 3.91
CA GLU A 268 -6.23 -13.42 2.73
C GLU A 268 -5.75 -14.84 3.07
N LYS A 269 -5.07 -14.99 4.21
CA LYS A 269 -4.67 -16.31 4.70
C LYS A 269 -5.84 -17.05 5.33
N LEU A 270 -6.62 -16.35 6.15
CA LEU A 270 -7.71 -16.95 6.94
C LEU A 270 -8.92 -17.35 6.10
N GLU A 271 -9.19 -16.68 4.98
CA GLU A 271 -10.32 -17.04 4.09
C GLU A 271 -10.26 -18.49 3.59
N LYS A 272 -9.07 -19.09 3.53
CA LYS A 272 -8.86 -20.48 3.10
C LYS A 272 -9.22 -21.50 4.17
N VAL A 273 -9.41 -21.04 5.40
CA VAL A 273 -9.63 -21.89 6.58
C VAL A 273 -11.11 -21.94 6.96
N ASN A 274 -11.82 -20.80 6.84
CA ASN A 274 -13.23 -20.70 7.26
C ASN A 274 -14.00 -19.68 6.39
N GLU A 275 -15.23 -20.02 6.03
CA GLU A 275 -16.16 -19.17 5.28
C GLU A 275 -16.50 -17.84 6.02
N VAL A 276 -16.38 -17.78 7.34
CA VAL A 276 -16.55 -16.52 8.10
C VAL A 276 -15.50 -15.48 7.70
N TYR A 277 -14.21 -15.85 7.68
CA TYR A 277 -13.15 -14.93 7.26
C TYR A 277 -13.24 -14.59 5.77
N LYS A 278 -13.71 -15.52 4.94
CA LYS A 278 -13.98 -15.24 3.53
C LYS A 278 -15.10 -14.21 3.35
N LYS A 279 -16.19 -14.32 4.11
CA LYS A 279 -17.23 -13.28 4.15
C LYS A 279 -16.66 -11.95 4.63
N LEU A 280 -15.86 -11.96 5.69
CA LEU A 280 -15.24 -10.76 6.24
C LEU A 280 -14.28 -10.08 5.25
N LEU A 281 -13.45 -10.85 4.54
CA LEU A 281 -12.58 -10.36 3.48
C LEU A 281 -13.37 -9.75 2.33
N ASN A 282 -14.50 -10.37 1.95
CA ASN A 282 -15.40 -9.79 0.95
C ASN A 282 -16.02 -8.47 1.43
N SER A 283 -16.44 -8.39 2.70
CA SER A 283 -16.93 -7.15 3.31
C SER A 283 -15.83 -6.07 3.38
N CYS A 284 -14.59 -6.44 3.67
CA CYS A 284 -13.46 -5.51 3.56
C CYS A 284 -13.29 -5.00 2.12
N ARG A 285 -13.23 -5.90 1.12
CA ARG A 285 -13.03 -5.53 -0.29
C ARG A 285 -14.18 -4.73 -0.89
N GLY A 286 -15.40 -4.94 -0.40
CA GLY A 286 -16.60 -4.21 -0.81
C GLY A 286 -16.79 -2.88 -0.09
N SER A 287 -15.95 -2.57 0.91
CA SER A 287 -16.03 -1.31 1.67
C SER A 287 -15.70 -0.12 0.77
N GLU A 288 -16.46 0.97 0.87
CA GLU A 288 -16.17 2.21 0.17
C GLU A 288 -15.08 3.05 0.87
N LEU A 289 -14.71 2.65 2.09
CA LEU A 289 -13.74 3.33 2.93
C LEU A 289 -12.57 2.40 3.27
N PHE A 290 -11.36 2.94 3.13
CA PHE A 290 -10.13 2.25 3.51
C PHE A 290 -9.26 3.12 4.41
N ILE A 291 -8.66 2.52 5.43
CA ILE A 291 -7.67 3.17 6.30
C ILE A 291 -6.31 2.50 6.07
N ASN A 292 -5.30 3.26 5.65
CA ASN A 292 -3.95 2.72 5.53
C ASN A 292 -3.33 2.53 6.93
N GLY A 293 -3.36 1.31 7.46
CA GLY A 293 -2.77 0.97 8.74
C GLY A 293 -1.30 0.54 8.68
N ALA A 294 -0.84 0.17 7.48
CA ALA A 294 0.55 -0.15 7.16
C ALA A 294 1.39 1.12 6.94
N THR A 295 2.54 0.96 6.29
CA THR A 295 3.45 2.05 5.94
C THR A 295 2.77 3.05 5.02
N SER A 296 2.99 4.33 5.29
CA SER A 296 2.47 5.42 4.45
C SER A 296 3.01 5.31 3.03
N ARG A 297 2.21 5.74 2.06
CA ARG A 297 2.60 5.68 0.65
C ARG A 297 3.80 6.58 0.38
N SER A 298 4.68 6.09 -0.48
CA SER A 298 5.89 6.79 -0.91
C SER A 298 5.61 7.95 -1.87
N LEU A 299 4.35 8.15 -2.26
CA LEU A 299 3.89 9.24 -3.11
C LEU A 299 2.85 10.12 -2.41
N GLU A 300 2.78 11.36 -2.86
CA GLU A 300 1.60 12.19 -2.62
C GLU A 300 0.37 11.53 -3.24
N PRO A 301 -0.78 11.52 -2.55
CA PRO A 301 -2.00 10.93 -3.08
C PRO A 301 -2.40 11.46 -4.47
N SER A 302 -2.18 12.74 -4.77
CA SER A 302 -2.47 13.32 -6.09
C SER A 302 -1.67 12.70 -7.25
N LYS A 303 -0.56 12.01 -6.98
CA LYS A 303 0.35 11.44 -7.98
C LYS A 303 0.14 9.94 -8.23
N LYS A 304 -0.80 9.29 -7.53
CA LYS A 304 -0.98 7.84 -7.60
C LYS A 304 -1.98 7.47 -8.70
N GLY A 305 -1.57 6.55 -9.58
CA GLY A 305 -2.32 6.16 -10.79
C GLY A 305 -3.43 5.13 -10.56
N SER A 306 -3.31 4.29 -9.52
CA SER A 306 -4.28 3.22 -9.25
C SER A 306 -4.89 3.31 -7.84
N TRP A 307 -6.19 3.09 -7.75
CA TRP A 307 -6.96 3.14 -6.49
C TRP A 307 -7.92 1.97 -6.39
N LEU A 308 -7.99 1.36 -5.21
CA LEU A 308 -8.89 0.24 -4.97
C LEU A 308 -10.18 0.66 -4.25
N PHE A 309 -10.11 1.72 -3.46
CA PHE A 309 -11.19 2.17 -2.59
C PHE A 309 -11.63 3.59 -2.98
N PRO A 310 -12.95 3.87 -2.99
CA PRO A 310 -13.48 5.19 -3.28
C PRO A 310 -12.88 6.28 -2.39
N VAL A 311 -12.89 6.05 -1.07
CA VAL A 311 -12.33 6.96 -0.07
C VAL A 311 -11.22 6.27 0.72
N GLY A 312 -10.08 6.93 0.81
CA GLY A 312 -8.93 6.50 1.59
C GLY A 312 -8.65 7.47 2.75
N ILE A 313 -8.20 6.91 3.87
CA ILE A 313 -7.67 7.65 5.01
C ILE A 313 -6.23 7.20 5.23
N GLU A 314 -5.30 8.15 5.31
CA GLU A 314 -3.91 7.90 5.64
C GLU A 314 -3.51 8.71 6.87
N ILE A 315 -2.72 8.10 7.75
CA ILE A 315 -2.24 8.74 8.98
C ILE A 315 -0.72 8.78 8.91
N LYS A 316 -0.14 9.98 8.89
CA LYS A 316 1.32 10.21 8.85
C LYS A 316 1.79 10.84 10.14
N SER A 317 2.85 10.31 10.75
CA SER A 317 3.50 11.00 11.88
C SER A 317 4.37 12.13 11.33
N ILE A 318 4.10 13.37 11.74
CA ILE A 318 4.93 14.54 11.34
C ILE A 318 6.02 14.77 12.38
N SER A 319 5.66 14.70 13.65
CA SER A 319 6.58 14.87 14.79
C SER A 319 5.97 14.24 16.04
N LYS A 320 6.73 14.25 17.15
CA LYS A 320 6.24 13.71 18.42
C LYS A 320 4.95 14.41 18.85
N GLY A 321 3.85 13.64 18.89
CA GLY A 321 2.52 14.14 19.28
C GLY A 321 1.76 14.90 18.19
N VAL A 322 2.25 14.90 16.94
CA VAL A 322 1.58 15.53 15.81
C VAL A 322 1.46 14.54 14.66
N VAL A 323 0.22 14.29 14.24
CA VAL A 323 -0.10 13.42 13.11
C VAL A 323 -0.81 14.22 12.03
N GLU A 324 -0.53 13.94 10.78
CA GLU A 324 -1.33 14.36 9.64
C GLU A 324 -2.37 13.29 9.35
N VAL A 325 -3.65 13.67 9.26
CA VAL A 325 -4.68 12.81 8.69
C VAL A 325 -4.98 13.31 7.28
N LEU A 326 -4.85 12.43 6.30
CA LEU A 326 -5.12 12.69 4.91
C LEU A 326 -6.36 11.92 4.47
N LEU A 327 -7.28 12.62 3.82
CA LEU A 327 -8.41 12.05 3.10
C LEU A 327 -8.14 12.13 1.61
N GLU A 328 -8.46 11.05 0.91
CA GLU A 328 -8.40 10.99 -0.54
C GLU A 328 -9.69 10.41 -1.10
N GLY A 329 -10.13 10.93 -2.23
CA GLY A 329 -11.35 10.45 -2.87
C GLY A 329 -11.85 11.40 -3.95
N CYS A 330 -12.79 10.91 -4.76
CA CYS A 330 -13.50 11.73 -5.72
C CYS A 330 -14.70 12.39 -5.03
N PHE A 331 -14.42 13.27 -4.05
CA PHE A 331 -15.45 13.90 -3.22
C PHE A 331 -16.36 14.80 -4.06
N ARG A 332 -17.67 14.71 -3.82
CA ARG A 332 -18.67 15.59 -4.44
C ARG A 332 -18.51 17.04 -3.97
N ASP A 333 -18.10 17.21 -2.71
CA ASP A 333 -17.79 18.52 -2.11
C ASP A 333 -16.51 18.43 -1.26
N THR A 334 -15.38 18.82 -1.87
CA THR A 334 -14.08 18.87 -1.21
C THR A 334 -14.07 19.82 0.01
N LEU A 335 -14.86 20.91 0.00
CA LEU A 335 -14.91 21.85 1.12
C LEU A 335 -15.65 21.23 2.31
N LYS A 336 -16.74 20.51 2.07
CA LYS A 336 -17.48 19.78 3.10
C LYS A 336 -16.61 18.68 3.74
N ALA A 337 -15.91 17.89 2.92
CA ALA A 337 -14.94 16.91 3.40
C ALA A 337 -13.84 17.54 4.26
N LYS A 338 -13.28 18.69 3.82
CA LYS A 338 -12.27 19.44 4.58
C LYS A 338 -12.80 19.97 5.91
N ASN A 339 -13.99 20.55 5.91
CA ASN A 339 -14.61 21.08 7.12
C ASN A 339 -14.91 19.96 8.13
N SER A 340 -15.34 18.79 7.64
CA SER A 340 -15.55 17.60 8.47
C SER A 340 -14.23 17.08 9.06
N LEU A 341 -13.19 16.93 8.24
CA LEU A 341 -11.86 16.52 8.70
C LEU A 341 -11.29 17.49 9.75
N ASN A 342 -11.53 18.79 9.61
CA ASN A 342 -11.07 19.79 10.58
C ASN A 342 -11.69 19.57 11.97
N LYS A 343 -12.92 19.04 12.05
CA LYS A 343 -13.59 18.71 13.30
C LYS A 343 -13.12 17.40 13.93
N LEU A 344 -12.29 16.58 13.27
CA LEU A 344 -11.81 15.30 13.82
C LEU A 344 -11.28 15.42 15.27
N GLY A 345 -10.64 16.53 15.62
CA GLY A 345 -10.13 16.78 16.98
C GLY A 345 -11.23 16.86 18.06
N SER A 346 -12.47 17.21 17.72
CA SER A 346 -13.59 17.21 18.65
C SER A 346 -14.17 15.82 18.92
N TYR A 347 -13.71 14.79 18.21
CA TYR A 347 -14.13 13.39 18.38
C TYR A 347 -13.18 12.58 19.26
N LEU A 348 -12.18 13.25 19.85
CA LEU A 348 -11.43 12.68 20.96
C LEU A 348 -12.35 12.57 22.15
N SER A 349 -12.48 11.36 22.68
CA SER A 349 -13.13 11.19 23.97
C SER A 349 -12.33 11.93 25.04
N ASP A 350 -13.00 12.70 25.90
CA ASP A 350 -12.47 13.34 27.12
C ASP A 350 -11.98 12.34 28.19
N ARG A 351 -11.52 11.14 27.78
CA ARG A 351 -10.82 10.21 28.66
C ARG A 351 -9.40 10.72 28.90
N GLY A 352 -9.32 11.80 29.67
CA GLY A 352 -8.15 12.12 30.45
C GLY A 352 -7.77 10.93 31.33
N ASN A 353 -6.46 10.78 31.53
CA ASN A 353 -5.81 9.94 32.53
C ASN A 353 -5.89 8.42 32.32
N TYR A 354 -4.93 7.89 31.56
CA TYR A 354 -4.19 6.72 32.06
C TYR A 354 -2.69 7.07 31.99
N VAL A 355 -2.11 7.16 33.19
CA VAL A 355 -0.68 7.32 33.48
C VAL A 355 0.04 6.02 33.15
#